data_AF-A0A242UAD2-F1
#
_entry.id   AF-A0A242UAD2-F1
#
_cell.length_a   1.000
_cell.length_b   1.000
_cell.length_c   1.000
_cell.angle_alpha   90.00
_cell.angle_beta   90.00
_cell.angle_gamma   90.00
#
_symmetry.space_group_name_H-M   'P 1'
#
loop_
_entity.id
_entity.type
_entity.pdbx_description
1 polymer ?
#
loop_
_entity_poly.entity_id
_entity_poly.type
_entity_poly.pdbx_seq_one_letter_code
_entity_poly.pdbx_strand_id
1 'polypeptide(L)'
;MIYQKDEREEASNEQEWYSAGVRPVYALNDQFKLVGELGFDAVKRDKTATLTKLTFAPTWSPKGKGFWDRPEFRLYYTYAIWNKEAQERADLNNAGSTLSSTGNFGTSRNGSNFGLQVEYWW
;
A
#
# COMPACT_ATOMS: atom_id res chain seq x y z
N MET A 1 -12.20 6.99 3.86
CA MET A 1 -12.19 5.57 4.26
C MET A 1 -12.77 4.81 3.10
N ILE A 2 -12.03 3.86 2.54
CA ILE A 2 -12.50 3.03 1.43
C ILE A 2 -12.60 1.60 1.97
N TYR A 3 -13.78 1.00 1.82
CA TYR A 3 -14.03 -0.40 2.12
C TYR A 3 -14.52 -1.06 0.83
N GLN A 4 -13.83 -2.11 0.41
CA GLN A 4 -14.19 -2.88 -0.78
C GLN A 4 -14.31 -4.36 -0.40
N LYS A 5 -15.45 -4.96 -0.73
CA LYS A 5 -15.70 -6.40 -0.67
C LYS A 5 -15.94 -6.90 -2.10
N ASP A 6 -15.10 -7.80 -2.58
CA ASP A 6 -15.27 -8.48 -3.88
C ASP A 6 -15.49 -9.97 -3.60
N GLU A 7 -16.59 -10.52 -4.11
CA GLU A 7 -16.98 -11.93 -3.97
C GLU A 7 -17.09 -12.51 -5.38
N ARG A 8 -16.23 -13.48 -5.70
CA ARG A 8 -16.20 -14.10 -7.03
C ARG A 8 -16.58 -15.57 -6.90
N GLU A 9 -17.79 -15.91 -7.33
CA GLU A 9 -18.27 -17.29 -7.47
C GLU A 9 -17.99 -17.79 -8.89
N GLU A 10 -16.83 -18.42 -9.11
CA GLU A 10 -16.66 -19.36 -10.21
C GLU A 10 -16.57 -20.77 -9.62
N ALA A 11 -17.21 -21.73 -10.29
CA ALA A 11 -17.71 -23.04 -9.82
C ALA A 11 -16.72 -24.04 -9.16
N SER A 12 -15.58 -23.59 -8.63
CA SER A 12 -14.60 -24.41 -7.91
C SER A 12 -13.72 -23.65 -6.90
N ASN A 13 -13.89 -22.34 -6.68
CA ASN A 13 -13.06 -21.61 -5.70
C ASN A 13 -13.72 -20.31 -5.23
N GLU A 14 -14.43 -20.36 -4.10
CA GLU A 14 -14.94 -19.16 -3.43
C GLU A 14 -13.76 -18.29 -2.97
N GLN A 15 -13.66 -17.07 -3.51
CA GLN A 15 -12.68 -16.09 -3.10
C GLN A 15 -13.38 -14.84 -2.56
N GLU A 16 -13.14 -14.55 -1.29
CA GLU A 16 -13.55 -13.29 -0.67
C GLU A 16 -12.33 -12.37 -0.53
N TRP A 17 -12.41 -11.17 -1.08
CA TRP A 17 -11.40 -10.14 -0.85
C TRP A 17 -11.98 -8.98 -0.04
N TYR A 18 -11.28 -8.64 1.04
CA TYR A 18 -11.56 -7.52 1.91
C TYR A 18 -10.40 -6.53 1.84
N SER A 19 -10.69 -5.28 1.51
CA SER A 19 -9.72 -4.18 1.58
C SER A 19 -10.28 -3.05 2.41
N ALA A 20 -9.48 -2.55 3.35
CA ALA A 20 -9.81 -1.42 4.20
C ALA A 20 -8.63 -0.46 4.28
N GLY A 21 -8.87 0.82 4.00
CA GLY A 21 -7.82 1.83 3.98
C GLY A 21 -8.24 3.18 4.56
N VAL A 22 -7.31 3.79 5.30
CA VAL A 22 -7.40 5.18 5.76
C VAL A 22 -6.15 5.94 5.35
N ARG A 23 -6.35 7.18 4.88
CA ARG A 23 -5.27 8.06 4.46
C ARG A 23 -5.43 9.45 5.07
N PRO A 24 -5.08 9.64 6.35
CA PRO A 24 -5.09 10.97 6.96
C PRO A 24 -4.07 11.89 6.27
N VAL A 25 -4.50 13.11 5.99
CA VAL A 25 -3.63 14.18 5.47
C VAL A 25 -3.69 15.35 6.45
N TYR A 26 -2.54 15.76 6.95
CA TYR A 26 -2.43 16.88 7.86
C TYR A 26 -1.58 17.99 7.24
N ALA A 27 -2.15 19.18 7.05
CA ALA A 27 -1.38 20.34 6.60
C ALA A 27 -0.67 20.97 7.80
N LEU A 28 0.67 20.88 7.83
CA LEU A 28 1.47 21.52 8.86
C LEU A 28 1.50 23.04 8.63
N ASN A 29 1.91 23.44 7.44
CA ASN A 29 2.06 24.85 7.04
C ASN A 29 1.47 25.06 5.63
N ASP A 30 1.57 26.29 5.10
CA ASP A 30 1.13 26.58 3.73
C ASP A 30 1.82 25.74 2.64
N GLN A 31 3.01 25.24 2.94
CA GLN A 31 3.86 24.55 1.98
C GLN A 31 4.17 23.11 2.38
N PHE A 32 3.78 22.66 3.58
CA PHE A 32 4.10 21.32 4.08
C PHE A 32 2.86 20.57 4.51
N LYS A 33 2.70 19.36 3.98
CA LYS A 33 1.63 18.42 4.27
C LYS A 33 2.23 17.09 4.69
N LEU A 34 1.58 16.42 5.61
CA LEU A 34 1.97 15.10 6.08
C LEU A 34 0.87 14.13 5.72
N VAL A 35 1.20 13.15 4.90
CA VAL A 35 0.25 12.10 4.48
C VAL A 35 0.63 10.81 5.20
N GLY A 36 -0.30 10.28 5.98
CA GLY A 36 -0.21 8.90 6.47
C GLY A 36 -1.17 8.03 5.68
N GLU A 37 -0.79 6.79 5.39
CA GLU A 37 -1.67 5.77 4.83
C GLU A 37 -1.54 4.50 5.66
N LEU A 38 -2.67 3.91 6.01
CA LEU A 38 -2.74 2.58 6.57
C LEU A 38 -3.76 1.80 5.74
N GLY A 39 -3.31 0.76 5.06
CA GLY A 39 -4.10 -0.18 4.29
C GLY A 39 -4.00 -1.58 4.88
N PHE A 40 -5.12 -2.27 4.92
CA PHE A 40 -5.21 -3.67 5.29
C PHE A 40 -6.00 -4.42 4.21
N ASP A 41 -5.39 -5.47 3.68
CA ASP A 41 -5.95 -6.32 2.65
C ASP A 41 -5.97 -7.77 3.15
N ALA A 42 -7.12 -8.43 3.03
CA ALA A 42 -7.30 -9.84 3.38
C ALA A 42 -8.01 -10.58 2.26
N VAL A 43 -7.40 -11.67 1.77
CA VAL A 43 -7.97 -12.52 0.71
C VAL A 43 -8.19 -13.91 1.29
N LYS A 44 -9.46 -14.31 1.42
CA LYS A 44 -9.90 -15.58 1.98
C LYS A 44 -10.31 -16.53 0.84
N ARG A 45 -9.73 -17.74 0.88
CA ARG A 45 -10.12 -18.95 0.13
C ARG A 45 -10.13 -20.09 1.16
N ASP A 46 -9.35 -21.15 0.99
CA ASP A 46 -9.13 -22.18 2.04
C ASP A 46 -8.38 -21.65 3.28
N LYS A 47 -7.39 -20.78 3.05
CA LYS A 47 -6.62 -20.10 4.10
C LYS A 47 -6.62 -18.60 3.85
N THR A 48 -6.49 -17.82 4.92
CA THR A 48 -6.58 -16.35 4.83
C THR A 48 -5.20 -15.77 4.58
N ALA A 49 -5.00 -15.07 3.46
CA ALA A 49 -3.80 -14.28 3.18
C ALA A 49 -4.05 -12.84 3.62
N THR A 50 -3.14 -12.26 4.41
CA THR A 50 -3.28 -10.89 4.93
C THR A 50 -2.06 -10.06 4.59
N LEU A 51 -2.27 -8.80 4.22
CA LEU A 51 -1.25 -7.79 3.93
C LEU A 51 -1.64 -6.49 4.63
N THR A 52 -0.76 -5.99 5.49
CA THR A 52 -0.88 -4.67 6.12
C THR A 52 0.19 -3.77 5.54
N LYS A 53 -0.19 -2.58 5.07
CA LYS A 53 0.71 -1.58 4.50
C LYS A 53 0.55 -0.26 5.23
N LEU A 54 1.64 0.27 5.75
CA LEU A 54 1.73 1.56 6.39
C LEU A 54 2.66 2.45 5.57
N THR A 55 2.16 3.57 5.09
CA THR A 55 2.95 4.55 4.35
C THR A 55 2.96 5.87 5.11
N PHE A 56 4.13 6.47 5.21
CA PHE A 56 4.33 7.81 5.74
C PHE A 56 4.96 8.67 4.67
N ALA A 57 4.32 9.78 4.34
CA ALA A 57 4.66 10.58 3.18
C ALA A 57 4.66 12.09 3.49
N PRO A 58 5.76 12.63 4.07
CA PRO A 58 5.98 14.06 4.16
C PRO A 58 6.08 14.67 2.77
N THR A 59 5.26 15.68 2.56
CA THR A 59 4.99 16.29 1.27
C THR A 59 5.25 17.78 1.36
N TRP A 60 6.06 18.30 0.45
CA TRP A 60 6.37 19.71 0.33
C TRP A 60 5.84 20.25 -1.00
N SER A 61 5.01 21.29 -0.93
CA SER A 61 4.53 22.04 -2.09
C SER A 61 4.90 23.51 -1.94
N PRO A 62 5.88 24.02 -2.70
CA PRO A 62 6.30 25.42 -2.59
C PRO A 62 5.25 26.44 -3.03
N LYS A 63 4.23 26.06 -3.82
CA LYS A 63 3.25 26.99 -4.42
C LYS A 63 1.99 27.29 -3.59
N GLY A 64 1.72 26.60 -2.48
CA GLY A 64 0.60 26.94 -1.58
C GLY A 64 -0.21 25.75 -1.04
N LYS A 65 -1.20 26.04 -0.17
CA LYS A 65 -2.05 25.03 0.50
C LYS A 65 -3.00 24.30 -0.44
N GLY A 66 -3.24 24.82 -1.64
CA GLY A 66 -4.23 24.30 -2.56
C GLY A 66 -3.99 22.82 -2.88
N PHE A 67 -5.08 22.06 -3.02
CA PHE A 67 -5.02 20.67 -3.52
C PHE A 67 -4.47 20.62 -4.96
N TRP A 68 -4.54 21.74 -5.67
CA TRP A 68 -4.13 21.90 -7.07
C TRP A 68 -2.74 22.54 -7.24
N ASP A 69 -2.09 22.97 -6.15
CA ASP A 69 -0.79 23.65 -6.23
C ASP A 69 0.34 22.62 -6.42
N ARG A 70 0.89 22.62 -7.63
CA ARG A 70 2.07 21.84 -8.06
C ARG A 70 3.20 22.77 -8.52
N PRO A 71 4.48 22.42 -8.34
CA PRO A 71 5.03 21.08 -8.04
C PRO A 71 4.82 20.59 -6.61
N GLU A 72 4.65 19.28 -6.44
CA GLU A 72 4.58 18.61 -5.12
C GLU A 72 5.70 17.57 -5.01
N PHE A 73 6.52 17.70 -3.97
CA PHE A 73 7.58 16.76 -3.62
C PHE A 73 7.11 15.88 -2.48
N ARG A 74 6.95 14.59 -2.71
CA ARG A 74 6.54 13.61 -1.72
C ARG A 74 7.70 12.69 -1.41
N LEU A 75 8.30 12.83 -0.24
CA LEU A 75 9.15 11.77 0.30
C LEU A 75 8.21 10.76 0.94
N TYR A 76 8.33 9.48 0.59
CA TYR A 76 7.52 8.42 1.17
C TYR A 76 8.39 7.32 1.77
N TYR A 77 7.89 6.75 2.85
CA TYR A 77 8.40 5.55 3.50
C TYR A 77 7.22 4.60 3.71
N THR A 78 7.30 3.44 3.07
CA THR A 78 6.28 2.40 3.12
C THR A 78 6.81 1.19 3.84
N TYR A 79 6.11 0.72 4.85
CA TYR A 79 6.34 -0.54 5.53
C TYR A 79 5.17 -1.48 5.29
N ALA A 80 5.45 -2.69 4.83
CA ALA A 80 4.45 -3.71 4.60
C ALA A 80 4.78 -4.97 5.39
N ILE A 81 3.75 -5.63 5.91
CA ILE A 81 3.82 -6.90 6.62
C ILE A 81 2.78 -7.83 6.00
N TRP A 82 3.16 -9.06 5.71
CA TRP A 82 2.26 -10.06 5.17
C TRP A 82 2.44 -11.40 5.87
N ASN A 83 1.43 -12.27 5.79
CA ASN A 83 1.52 -13.60 6.39
C ASN A 83 2.13 -14.62 5.42
N LYS A 84 2.44 -15.82 5.93
CA LYS A 84 3.03 -16.91 5.13
C LYS A 84 2.16 -17.29 3.94
N GLU A 85 0.85 -17.32 4.12
CA GLU A 85 -0.11 -17.67 3.07
C GLU A 85 -0.11 -16.64 1.92
N ALA A 86 0.05 -15.35 2.23
CA ALA A 86 0.25 -14.31 1.22
C ALA A 86 1.57 -14.49 0.45
N GLN A 87 2.64 -14.89 1.14
CA GLN A 87 3.93 -15.17 0.52
C GLN A 87 3.88 -16.42 -0.38
N GLU A 88 3.27 -17.51 0.09
CA GLU A 88 3.09 -18.73 -0.70
C GLU A 88 2.21 -18.48 -1.94
N ARG A 89 1.17 -17.65 -1.83
CA ARG A 89 0.39 -17.21 -2.99
C ARG A 89 1.21 -16.33 -3.93
N ALA A 90 2.04 -15.43 -3.41
CA ALA A 90 2.92 -14.61 -4.23
C ALA A 90 3.95 -15.48 -4.96
N ASP A 91 4.48 -16.52 -4.33
CA ASP A 91 5.39 -17.48 -4.96
C ASP A 91 4.73 -18.21 -6.14
N LEU A 92 3.46 -18.60 -5.97
CA LEU A 92 2.72 -19.34 -7.01
C LEU A 92 2.25 -18.44 -8.16
N ASN A 93 1.81 -17.21 -7.87
CA ASN A 93 1.18 -16.33 -8.87
C ASN A 93 2.16 -15.30 -9.45
N ASN A 94 3.22 -14.94 -8.73
CA ASN A 94 4.15 -13.88 -9.11
C ASN A 94 5.52 -14.04 -8.43
N ALA A 95 6.20 -15.15 -8.75
CA ALA A 95 7.55 -15.44 -8.27
C ALA A 95 8.50 -14.27 -8.57
N GLY A 96 9.28 -13.85 -7.57
CA GLY A 96 10.18 -12.69 -7.64
C GLY A 96 9.55 -11.35 -7.27
N SER A 97 8.22 -11.30 -7.02
CA SER A 97 7.60 -10.10 -6.44
C SER A 97 8.13 -9.81 -5.04
N THR A 98 7.99 -8.56 -4.57
CA THR A 98 8.48 -8.16 -3.24
C THR A 98 7.88 -8.98 -2.09
N LEU A 99 6.68 -9.56 -2.26
CA LEU A 99 6.06 -10.43 -1.26
C LEU A 99 6.54 -11.89 -1.34
N SER A 100 7.11 -12.30 -2.47
CA SER A 100 7.56 -13.67 -2.73
C SER A 100 8.83 -14.00 -1.94
N SER A 101 8.96 -15.27 -1.53
CA SER A 101 10.16 -15.83 -0.90
C SER A 101 11.42 -15.74 -1.77
N THR A 102 11.24 -15.51 -3.08
CA THR A 102 12.31 -15.32 -4.06
C THR A 102 12.55 -13.86 -4.42
N GLY A 103 11.79 -12.93 -3.85
CA GLY A 103 11.91 -11.49 -4.10
C GLY A 103 12.90 -10.78 -3.17
N ASN A 104 12.90 -9.44 -3.21
CA ASN A 104 13.83 -8.58 -2.47
C ASN A 104 13.89 -8.80 -0.96
N PHE A 105 12.82 -9.33 -0.35
CA PHE A 105 12.74 -9.56 1.10
C PHE A 105 12.95 -11.04 1.48
N GLY A 106 13.13 -11.93 0.50
CA GLY A 106 13.36 -13.36 0.71
C GLY A 106 12.25 -13.99 1.57
N THR A 107 12.62 -14.84 2.52
CA THR A 107 11.69 -15.47 3.48
C THR A 107 11.17 -14.52 4.56
N SER A 108 11.58 -13.24 4.54
CA SER A 108 11.06 -12.24 5.46
C SER A 108 9.60 -11.94 5.13
N ARG A 109 8.79 -11.83 6.18
CA ARG A 109 7.35 -11.54 6.11
C ARG A 109 7.03 -10.06 6.28
N ASN A 110 8.05 -9.22 6.19
CA ASN A 110 7.93 -7.79 6.26
C ASN A 110 8.99 -7.15 5.35
N GLY A 111 8.69 -5.96 4.88
CA GLY A 111 9.56 -5.20 4.01
C GLY A 111 9.29 -3.71 4.10
N SER A 112 10.35 -2.93 4.05
CA SER A 112 10.28 -1.47 3.97
C SER A 112 10.82 -0.97 2.65
N ASN A 113 10.19 0.06 2.09
CA ASN A 113 10.71 0.82 0.97
C ASN A 113 10.61 2.31 1.27
N PHE A 114 11.52 3.10 0.71
CA PHE A 114 11.45 4.55 0.77
C PHE A 114 11.82 5.12 -0.59
N GLY A 115 11.31 6.31 -0.89
CA GLY A 115 11.58 6.97 -2.15
C GLY A 115 11.11 8.41 -2.15
N LEU A 116 11.56 9.12 -3.17
CA LEU A 116 11.12 10.48 -3.49
C LEU A 116 10.26 10.39 -4.75
N GLN A 117 9.06 10.97 -4.68
CA GLN A 117 8.15 11.13 -5.79
C GLN A 117 7.94 12.62 -6.01
N VAL A 118 8.09 13.07 -7.25
CA VAL A 118 7.77 14.44 -7.65
C VAL A 118 6.58 14.36 -8.59
N GLU A 119 5.48 15.01 -8.23
CA GLU A 119 4.32 15.19 -9.09
C GLU A 119 4.33 16.62 -9.64
N TYR A 120 4.29 16.74 -10.97
CA TYR A 120 4.18 17.99 -11.69
C TYR A 120 3.24 17.79 -12.90
N TRP A 121 2.35 18.74 -13.14
CA TRP A 121 1.50 18.81 -14.33
C TRP A 121 1.48 20.26 -14.85
N TRP A 122 1.28 20.44 -16.16
CA TRP A 122 1.22 21.73 -16.85
C TRP A 122 -0.19 22.08 -17.28
#